data_AF-A0A450UMT7-F1
#
_entry.id   AF-A0A450UMT7-F1
#
_cell.length_a   1.000
_cell.length_b   1.000
_cell.length_c   1.000
_cell.angle_alpha   90.00
_cell.angle_beta   90.00
_cell.angle_gamma   90.00
#
_symmetry.space_group_name_H-M   'P 1'
#
loop_
_entity.id
_entity.type
_entity.pdbx_description
1 polymer ?
#
loop_
_entity_poly.entity_id
_entity_poly.type
_entity_poly.pdbx_seq_one_letter_code
_entity_poly.pdbx_strand_id
1 'polypeptide(L)'
;MPDTDIRKFRNEVETRLRKIGNPRLSGAFAARVALMALPALADRAEKKGFLWYWRQGDRERHLFALCRAVQFGASSSIDFAMISADAYAATLAATLAATNADAAHAAHAAHAAYAAYAAYTDAAYAAANAAANAYAYAAYAYAAYALIPSMRQELAALSRDTEPSRYLAQAIEPPPTLMGLRERFLMEVRGIPSFDYWADWLQDRYDGRPQDPKIIEKTLVLPEEIAAQDPRAINRYLAELATGEKERKIKRVRAIFIGNGEAGKTSLIQALNGEDVAEGDPDMTCGIDISEWPVGDSGLTAHFWDFGGQVIAHATH
;
A
#
# COMPACT_ATOMS: atom_id res chain seq x y z
N MET A 1 11.88 2.89 35.74
CA MET A 1 11.83 4.34 35.47
C MET A 1 11.52 4.72 34.02
N PRO A 2 11.92 3.97 32.97
CA PRO A 2 11.54 4.30 31.59
C PRO A 2 10.00 4.38 31.41
N ASP A 3 9.29 3.34 31.87
CA ASP A 3 7.84 3.17 31.69
C ASP A 3 6.94 4.32 32.19
N THR A 4 7.44 5.14 33.11
CA THR A 4 6.70 6.30 33.64
C THR A 4 6.71 7.46 32.64
N ASP A 5 7.84 7.72 31.97
CA ASP A 5 7.96 8.80 30.97
C ASP A 5 7.20 8.48 29.69
N ILE A 6 7.14 7.21 29.30
CA ILE A 6 6.36 6.72 28.15
C ILE A 6 4.87 7.00 28.35
N ARG A 7 4.33 6.58 29.50
CA ARG A 7 2.93 6.80 29.85
C ARG A 7 2.61 8.28 29.99
N LYS A 8 3.54 9.07 30.53
CA LYS A 8 3.38 10.52 30.64
C LYS A 8 3.30 11.18 29.27
N PHE A 9 4.24 10.89 28.35
CA PHE A 9 4.19 11.44 27.00
C PHE A 9 2.97 10.95 26.21
N ARG A 10 2.59 9.67 26.35
CA ARG A 10 1.34 9.14 25.76
C ARG A 10 0.15 10.04 26.12
N ASN A 11 0.00 10.34 27.41
CA ASN A 11 -1.06 11.21 27.90
C ASN A 11 -0.94 12.65 27.38
N GLU A 12 0.30 13.17 27.23
CA GLU A 12 0.57 14.49 26.62
C GLU A 12 0.08 14.56 25.17
N VAL A 13 0.41 13.56 24.35
CA VAL A 13 -0.03 13.43 22.94
C VAL A 13 -1.55 13.37 22.86
N GLU A 14 -2.16 12.45 23.62
CA GLU A 14 -3.61 12.26 23.64
C GLU A 14 -4.34 13.56 24.00
N THR A 15 -3.89 14.23 25.05
CA THR A 15 -4.48 15.50 25.52
C THR A 15 -4.35 16.59 24.47
N ARG A 16 -3.16 16.73 23.85
CA ARG A 16 -2.90 17.79 22.87
C ARG A 16 -3.68 17.58 21.57
N LEU A 17 -3.69 16.36 21.02
CA LEU A 17 -4.43 16.05 19.79
C LEU A 17 -5.94 16.20 20.00
N ARG A 18 -6.47 15.82 21.17
CA ARG A 18 -7.88 16.09 21.55
C ARG A 18 -8.19 17.57 21.57
N LYS A 19 -7.30 18.39 22.14
CA LYS A 19 -7.47 19.85 22.19
C LYS A 19 -7.47 20.47 20.79
N ILE A 20 -6.66 19.94 19.87
CA ILE A 20 -6.62 20.37 18.46
C ILE A 20 -7.94 20.03 17.76
N GLY A 21 -8.51 18.86 18.04
CA GLY A 21 -9.83 18.46 17.54
C GLY A 21 -9.89 18.23 16.03
N ASN A 22 -8.76 17.89 15.41
CA ASN A 22 -8.64 17.59 13.98
C ASN A 22 -8.21 16.12 13.80
N PRO A 23 -9.15 15.21 13.45
CA PRO A 23 -8.85 13.78 13.27
C PRO A 23 -7.81 13.54 12.17
N ARG A 24 -7.96 14.19 11.00
CA ARG A 24 -7.03 14.03 9.88
C ARG A 24 -5.61 14.44 10.25
N LEU A 25 -5.46 15.54 10.99
CA LEU A 25 -4.16 15.97 11.49
C LEU A 25 -3.58 15.00 12.53
N SER A 26 -4.43 14.41 13.37
CA SER A 26 -4.02 13.37 14.33
C SER A 26 -3.51 12.12 13.61
N GLY A 27 -4.17 11.73 12.51
CA GLY A 27 -3.71 10.65 11.64
C GLY A 27 -2.39 10.96 10.95
N ALA A 28 -2.24 12.18 10.42
CA ALA A 28 -0.99 12.64 9.82
C ALA A 28 0.18 12.65 10.83
N PHE A 29 -0.07 13.07 12.08
CA PHE A 29 0.91 12.99 13.16
C PHE A 29 1.30 11.54 13.45
N ALA A 30 0.34 10.63 13.55
CA ALA A 30 0.61 9.21 13.73
C ALA A 30 1.46 8.63 12.59
N ALA A 31 1.17 9.00 11.34
CA ALA A 31 1.94 8.56 10.18
C ALA A 31 3.39 9.05 10.21
N ARG A 32 3.65 10.31 10.59
CA ARG A 32 5.02 10.81 10.78
C ARG A 32 5.74 10.11 11.92
N VAL A 33 5.05 9.80 13.02
CA VAL A 33 5.58 8.97 14.10
C VAL A 33 5.97 7.59 13.59
N ALA A 34 5.15 6.96 12.74
CA ALA A 34 5.46 5.68 12.10
C ALA A 34 6.77 5.77 11.29
N LEU A 35 6.86 6.79 10.43
CA LEU A 35 8.02 7.05 9.58
C LEU A 35 9.29 7.27 10.42
N MET A 36 9.20 8.06 11.50
CA MET A 36 10.32 8.27 12.41
C MET A 36 10.77 7.00 13.14
N ALA A 37 9.85 6.06 13.38
CA ALA A 37 10.13 4.82 14.11
C ALA A 37 10.64 3.69 13.20
N LEU A 38 10.27 3.65 11.92
CA LEU A 38 10.66 2.59 10.97
C LEU A 38 12.17 2.28 10.96
N PRO A 39 13.09 3.26 11.02
CA PRO A 39 14.52 2.98 11.10
C PRO A 39 14.94 2.05 12.26
N ALA A 40 14.17 2.00 13.36
CA ALA A 40 14.44 1.11 14.48
C ALA A 40 14.40 -0.39 14.10
N LEU A 41 13.79 -0.74 12.96
CA LEU A 41 13.82 -2.11 12.42
C LEU A 41 15.23 -2.57 12.07
N ALA A 42 16.14 -1.64 11.79
CA ALA A 42 17.55 -1.90 11.52
C ALA A 42 18.42 -1.98 12.79
N ASP A 43 17.82 -1.91 14.00
CA ASP A 43 18.58 -2.05 15.23
C ASP A 43 19.29 -3.40 15.28
N ARG A 44 20.59 -3.35 15.55
CA ARG A 44 21.51 -4.50 15.58
C ARG A 44 21.57 -5.31 14.27
N ALA A 45 21.14 -4.75 13.13
CA ALA A 45 21.19 -5.44 11.84
C ALA A 45 22.60 -5.98 11.51
N GLU A 46 23.66 -5.20 11.74
CA GLU A 46 25.05 -5.64 11.52
C GLU A 46 25.45 -6.86 12.37
N LYS A 47 24.89 -7.00 13.58
CA LYS A 47 25.28 -8.04 14.54
C LYS A 47 24.44 -9.30 14.41
N LYS A 48 23.15 -9.16 14.08
CA LYS A 48 22.18 -10.26 14.09
C LYS A 48 21.53 -10.53 12.74
N GLY A 49 21.82 -9.72 11.73
CA GLY A 49 21.10 -9.67 10.46
C GLY A 49 19.90 -8.72 10.51
N PHE A 50 19.54 -8.15 9.36
CA PHE A 50 18.35 -7.33 9.25
C PHE A 50 17.08 -8.15 9.52
N LEU A 51 16.14 -7.55 10.26
CA LEU A 51 14.87 -8.18 10.68
C LEU A 51 15.06 -9.49 11.46
N TRP A 52 16.15 -9.61 12.23
CA TRP A 52 16.52 -10.83 12.98
C TRP A 52 15.47 -11.34 13.96
N TYR A 53 14.59 -10.48 14.44
CA TYR A 53 13.49 -10.81 15.35
C TYR A 53 12.34 -11.57 14.66
N TRP A 54 12.26 -11.55 13.34
CA TRP A 54 11.31 -12.36 12.58
C TRP A 54 11.96 -13.63 12.03
N ARG A 55 11.14 -14.68 11.94
CA ARG A 55 11.48 -15.91 11.21
C ARG A 55 11.82 -15.55 9.77
N GLN A 56 12.86 -16.18 9.23
CA GLN A 56 13.41 -15.84 7.92
C GLN A 56 12.35 -15.82 6.80
N GLY A 57 11.43 -16.80 6.78
CA GLY A 57 10.36 -16.89 5.77
C GLY A 57 9.28 -15.81 5.89
N ASP A 58 9.14 -15.15 7.05
CA ASP A 58 8.09 -14.17 7.30
C ASP A 58 8.59 -12.72 7.13
N ARG A 59 9.92 -12.51 7.04
CA ARG A 59 10.54 -11.17 7.03
C ARG A 59 10.02 -10.26 5.93
N GLU A 60 9.98 -10.75 4.70
CA GLU A 60 9.52 -9.95 3.55
C GLU A 60 8.03 -9.62 3.67
N ARG A 61 7.21 -10.60 4.06
CA ARG A 61 5.77 -10.40 4.27
C ARG A 61 5.49 -9.37 5.37
N HIS A 62 6.20 -9.45 6.48
CA HIS A 62 6.07 -8.53 7.60
C HIS A 62 6.54 -7.13 7.25
N LEU A 63 7.70 -6.99 6.60
CA LEU A 63 8.20 -5.69 6.14
C LEU A 63 7.24 -5.05 5.13
N PHE A 64 6.77 -5.82 4.16
CA PHE A 64 5.77 -5.36 3.19
C PHE A 64 4.50 -4.85 3.88
N ALA A 65 3.98 -5.60 4.86
CA ALA A 65 2.80 -5.18 5.62
C ALA A 65 3.03 -3.85 6.35
N LEU A 66 4.20 -3.66 6.98
CA LEU A 66 4.56 -2.39 7.61
C LEU A 66 4.62 -1.25 6.58
N CYS A 67 5.28 -1.46 5.45
CA CYS A 67 5.39 -0.47 4.38
C CYS A 67 4.02 -0.05 3.84
N ARG A 68 3.14 -1.01 3.54
CA ARG A 68 1.77 -0.74 3.10
C ARG A 68 0.98 0.04 4.14
N ALA A 69 1.04 -0.37 5.39
CA ALA A 69 0.32 0.29 6.46
C ALA A 69 0.77 1.77 6.61
N VAL A 70 2.09 2.03 6.53
CA VAL A 70 2.63 3.40 6.56
C VAL A 70 2.24 4.20 5.31
N GLN A 71 2.19 3.57 4.13
CA GLN A 71 1.72 4.21 2.90
C GLN A 71 0.29 4.72 3.03
N PHE A 72 -0.61 3.88 3.56
CA PHE A 72 -1.98 4.29 3.85
C PHE A 72 -2.00 5.45 4.83
N GLY A 73 -1.26 5.35 5.94
CA GLY A 73 -1.24 6.41 6.95
C GLY A 73 -0.71 7.75 6.45
N ALA A 74 0.29 7.74 5.57
CA ALA A 74 0.89 8.93 4.98
C ALA A 74 0.02 9.57 3.87
N SER A 75 -1.06 8.92 3.44
CA SER A 75 -1.89 9.38 2.33
C SER A 75 -3.08 10.23 2.83
N SER A 76 -2.81 11.49 3.14
CA SER A 76 -3.81 12.40 3.73
C SER A 76 -4.81 13.03 2.75
N SER A 77 -4.59 12.86 1.45
CA SER A 77 -5.31 13.55 0.36
C SER A 77 -6.46 12.75 -0.26
N ILE A 78 -6.66 11.49 0.12
CA ILE A 78 -7.63 10.60 -0.52
C ILE A 78 -8.82 10.37 0.41
N ASP A 79 -10.02 10.28 -0.18
CA ASP A 79 -11.25 9.95 0.52
C ASP A 79 -11.15 8.51 1.05
N PHE A 80 -10.69 8.39 2.31
CA PHE A 80 -10.33 7.12 2.93
C PHE A 80 -11.50 6.12 3.02
N ALA A 81 -12.73 6.60 2.88
CA ALA A 81 -13.93 5.78 2.77
C ALA A 81 -13.86 4.78 1.59
N MET A 82 -13.22 5.15 0.47
CA MET A 82 -13.08 4.29 -0.71
C MET A 82 -12.03 3.18 -0.55
N ILE A 83 -11.07 3.32 0.38
CA ILE A 83 -9.90 2.43 0.50
C ILE A 83 -9.83 1.69 1.85
N SER A 84 -10.94 1.72 2.61
CA SER A 84 -10.96 1.31 4.01
C SER A 84 -10.68 -0.17 4.24
N ALA A 85 -11.05 -1.06 3.31
CA ALA A 85 -10.80 -2.49 3.43
C ALA A 85 -9.32 -2.85 3.27
N ASP A 86 -8.65 -2.31 2.24
CA ASP A 86 -7.22 -2.55 2.00
C ASP A 86 -6.34 -1.94 3.09
N ALA A 87 -6.70 -0.74 3.55
CA ALA A 87 -6.03 -0.09 4.67
C ALA A 87 -6.18 -0.89 5.97
N TYR A 88 -7.39 -1.43 6.23
CA TYR A 88 -7.63 -2.29 7.38
C TYR A 88 -6.82 -3.59 7.29
N ALA A 89 -6.82 -4.25 6.12
CA ALA A 89 -6.07 -5.48 5.91
C ALA A 89 -4.55 -5.27 6.09
N ALA A 90 -4.00 -4.18 5.53
CA ALA A 90 -2.60 -3.82 5.68
C ALA A 90 -2.22 -3.54 7.15
N THR A 91 -3.04 -2.77 7.87
CA THR A 91 -2.79 -2.43 9.28
C THR A 91 -2.96 -3.64 10.21
N LEU A 92 -3.90 -4.53 9.93
CA LEU A 92 -4.05 -5.80 10.63
C LEU A 92 -2.83 -6.70 10.40
N ALA A 93 -2.40 -6.88 9.15
CA ALA A 93 -1.23 -7.68 8.82
C ALA A 93 0.04 -7.14 9.48
N ALA A 94 0.21 -5.82 9.50
CA ALA A 94 1.30 -5.15 10.20
C ALA A 94 1.23 -5.39 11.72
N THR A 95 0.03 -5.34 12.31
CA THR A 95 -0.17 -5.57 13.75
C THR A 95 0.14 -7.03 14.11
N LEU A 96 -0.28 -8.00 13.29
CA LEU A 96 0.07 -9.40 13.48
C LEU A 96 1.59 -9.65 13.36
N ALA A 97 2.24 -8.99 12.39
CA ALA A 97 3.69 -9.04 12.23
C ALA A 97 4.42 -8.54 13.49
N ALA A 98 3.85 -7.53 14.15
CA ALA A 98 4.36 -6.99 15.40
C ALA A 98 4.13 -7.89 16.61
N THR A 99 2.96 -8.53 16.73
CA THR A 99 2.66 -9.42 17.86
C THR A 99 3.43 -10.74 17.79
N ASN A 100 3.78 -11.21 16.59
CA ASN A 100 4.35 -12.55 16.38
C ASN A 100 5.85 -12.70 16.73
N ALA A 101 6.46 -11.81 17.52
CA ALA A 101 7.92 -11.87 17.70
C ALA A 101 8.53 -11.24 18.96
N ASP A 102 7.77 -10.79 19.97
CA ASP A 102 8.31 -9.84 20.96
C ASP A 102 9.04 -8.66 20.27
N ALA A 103 8.68 -8.38 19.02
CA ALA A 103 9.34 -7.41 18.15
C ALA A 103 8.75 -6.04 18.48
N ALA A 104 9.06 -5.55 19.69
CA ALA A 104 8.71 -4.19 20.11
C ALA A 104 9.02 -3.22 18.96
N HIS A 105 10.22 -3.32 18.38
CA HIS A 105 10.68 -2.55 17.21
C HIS A 105 9.70 -2.48 16.01
N ALA A 106 8.91 -3.54 15.75
CA ALA A 106 7.93 -3.59 14.67
C ALA A 106 6.50 -3.17 15.07
N ALA A 107 6.15 -3.31 16.36
CA ALA A 107 4.87 -2.86 16.90
C ALA A 107 4.62 -1.37 16.69
N HIS A 108 5.69 -0.58 16.63
CA HIS A 108 5.62 0.87 16.49
C HIS A 108 5.03 1.29 15.14
N ALA A 109 5.61 0.77 14.05
CA ALA A 109 5.18 1.10 12.70
C ALA A 109 3.77 0.56 12.41
N ALA A 110 3.46 -0.63 12.92
CA ALA A 110 2.14 -1.25 12.77
C ALA A 110 1.03 -0.49 13.50
N HIS A 111 1.23 -0.15 14.77
CA HIS A 111 0.24 0.60 15.54
C HIS A 111 0.12 2.05 15.07
N ALA A 112 1.19 2.66 14.57
CA ALA A 112 1.16 4.02 14.05
C ALA A 112 0.38 4.11 12.73
N ALA A 113 0.52 3.09 11.88
CA ALA A 113 -0.28 2.97 10.67
C ALA A 113 -1.77 2.68 10.97
N TYR A 114 -2.04 1.80 11.94
CA TYR A 114 -3.41 1.58 12.44
C TYR A 114 -4.01 2.86 13.02
N ALA A 115 -3.21 3.65 13.73
CA ALA A 115 -3.64 4.93 14.28
C ALA A 115 -3.98 5.95 13.19
N ALA A 116 -3.20 5.99 12.12
CA ALA A 116 -3.52 6.79 10.96
C ALA A 116 -4.85 6.33 10.34
N TYR A 117 -5.06 5.03 10.13
CA TYR A 117 -6.35 4.48 9.67
C TYR A 117 -7.53 4.84 10.59
N ALA A 118 -7.41 4.61 11.90
CA ALA A 118 -8.44 4.90 12.90
C ALA A 118 -8.77 6.41 13.01
N ALA A 119 -7.85 7.27 12.57
CA ALA A 119 -8.08 8.71 12.50
C ALA A 119 -9.01 9.14 11.36
N TYR A 120 -9.12 8.31 10.32
CA TYR A 120 -9.94 8.59 9.14
C TYR A 120 -11.33 7.92 9.18
N THR A 121 -11.51 6.85 9.96
CA THR A 121 -12.78 6.09 10.06
C THR A 121 -13.70 6.51 11.21
N ASP A 122 -13.42 7.65 11.85
CA ASP A 122 -14.24 8.33 12.87
C ASP A 122 -14.15 7.78 14.31
N ALA A 123 -13.07 8.14 14.99
CA ALA A 123 -13.17 8.95 16.21
C ALA A 123 -11.85 9.69 16.42
N ALA A 124 -11.86 11.02 16.56
CA ALA A 124 -10.69 11.80 17.01
C ALA A 124 -10.05 11.18 18.28
N TYR A 125 -10.89 10.55 19.09
CA TYR A 125 -10.52 9.77 20.26
C TYR A 125 -9.68 8.52 19.92
N ALA A 126 -10.13 7.69 18.98
CA ALA A 126 -9.41 6.50 18.54
C ALA A 126 -8.09 6.87 17.83
N ALA A 127 -8.12 7.93 17.02
CA ALA A 127 -6.95 8.54 16.39
C ALA A 127 -5.86 8.91 17.40
N ALA A 128 -6.24 9.74 18.38
CA ALA A 128 -5.33 10.25 19.39
C ALA A 128 -4.81 9.12 20.29
N ASN A 129 -5.67 8.17 20.65
CA ASN A 129 -5.31 7.06 21.53
C ASN A 129 -4.45 6.02 20.81
N ALA A 130 -4.70 5.76 19.52
CA ALA A 130 -3.87 4.90 18.70
C ALA A 130 -2.52 5.55 18.37
N ALA A 131 -2.48 6.86 18.11
CA ALA A 131 -1.21 7.60 17.92
C ALA A 131 -0.37 7.55 19.19
N ALA A 132 -1.03 7.72 20.35
CA ALA A 132 -0.41 7.61 21.64
C ALA A 132 0.02 6.17 21.98
N ASN A 133 -0.72 5.13 21.56
CA ASN A 133 -0.35 3.72 21.71
C ASN A 133 0.83 3.31 20.83
N ALA A 134 0.83 3.73 19.57
CA ALA A 134 1.93 3.50 18.64
C ALA A 134 3.26 4.01 19.22
N TYR A 135 3.18 5.18 19.87
CA TYR A 135 4.26 5.77 20.62
C TYR A 135 4.59 5.02 21.92
N ALA A 136 3.58 4.60 22.70
CA ALA A 136 3.82 3.92 23.97
C ALA A 136 4.59 2.61 23.78
N TYR A 137 4.30 1.90 22.70
CA TYR A 137 5.13 0.79 22.28
C TYR A 137 6.50 1.27 21.81
N ALA A 138 6.59 2.35 21.01
CA ALA A 138 7.86 2.92 20.52
C ALA A 138 8.92 2.95 21.61
N ALA A 139 8.60 3.56 22.75
CA ALA A 139 9.55 3.79 23.82
C ALA A 139 10.04 2.52 24.57
N TYR A 140 9.52 1.32 24.29
CA TYR A 140 10.14 0.07 24.73
C TYR A 140 11.36 -0.35 23.87
N ALA A 141 11.48 0.16 22.65
CA ALA A 141 12.72 0.07 21.87
C ALA A 141 13.65 1.24 22.24
N TYR A 142 14.90 0.94 22.57
CA TYR A 142 15.94 1.91 22.97
C TYR A 142 16.05 3.16 22.05
N ALA A 143 15.72 3.01 20.76
CA ALA A 143 15.73 4.09 19.76
C ALA A 143 14.61 5.13 19.93
N ALA A 144 13.45 4.79 20.50
CA ALA A 144 12.32 5.71 20.54
C ALA A 144 12.37 6.71 21.69
N TYR A 145 13.17 6.46 22.73
CA TYR A 145 13.50 7.50 23.72
C TYR A 145 14.18 8.70 23.07
N ALA A 146 15.03 8.45 22.08
CA ALA A 146 15.71 9.51 21.35
C ALA A 146 14.75 10.33 20.47
N LEU A 147 13.58 9.78 20.12
CA LEU A 147 12.57 10.46 19.30
C LEU A 147 11.66 11.39 20.10
N ILE A 148 11.50 11.17 21.42
CA ILE A 148 10.55 11.91 22.27
C ILE A 148 10.72 13.43 22.17
N PRO A 149 11.95 14.00 22.25
CA PRO A 149 12.13 15.44 22.17
C PRO A 149 11.66 16.03 20.83
N SER A 150 12.05 15.41 19.71
CA SER A 150 11.65 15.84 18.37
C SER A 150 10.13 15.73 18.17
N MET A 151 9.51 14.66 18.70
CA MET A 151 8.06 14.50 18.63
C MET A 151 7.31 15.53 19.48
N ARG A 152 7.82 15.89 20.66
CA ARG A 152 7.26 17.00 21.47
C ARG A 152 7.30 18.32 20.69
N GLN A 153 8.40 18.57 19.98
CA GLN A 153 8.57 19.77 19.18
C GLN A 153 7.58 19.80 18.01
N GLU A 154 7.43 18.71 17.25
CA GLU A 154 6.43 18.61 16.18
C GLU A 154 5.01 18.82 16.74
N LEU A 155 4.66 18.11 17.82
CA LEU A 155 3.34 18.20 18.46
C LEU A 155 3.01 19.61 18.97
N ALA A 156 4.02 20.33 19.49
CA ALA A 156 3.87 21.70 19.97
C ALA A 156 3.62 22.69 18.81
N ALA A 157 4.22 22.44 17.64
CA ALA A 157 4.04 23.25 16.44
C ALA A 157 2.66 23.09 15.79
N LEU A 158 1.96 21.99 16.05
CA LEU A 158 0.63 21.74 15.49
C LEU A 158 -0.43 22.70 16.04
N SER A 159 -1.25 23.21 15.14
CA SER A 159 -2.46 23.98 15.42
C SER A 159 -3.68 23.38 14.70
N ARG A 160 -4.89 23.83 15.06
CA ARG A 160 -6.13 23.38 14.39
C ARG A 160 -6.14 23.66 12.89
N ASP A 161 -5.49 24.73 12.48
CA ASP A 161 -5.42 25.21 11.09
C ASP A 161 -4.26 24.58 10.30
N THR A 162 -3.48 23.69 10.93
CA THR A 162 -2.41 22.97 10.23
C THR A 162 -3.01 22.01 9.21
N GLU A 163 -2.68 22.21 7.94
CA GLU A 163 -3.13 21.36 6.85
C GLU A 163 -2.37 20.02 6.87
N PRO A 164 -3.07 18.86 6.96
CA PRO A 164 -2.42 17.55 7.09
C PRO A 164 -1.49 17.19 5.93
N SER A 165 -1.86 17.51 4.69
CA SER A 165 -1.07 17.30 3.47
C SER A 165 0.26 18.06 3.53
N ARG A 166 0.19 19.35 3.88
CA ARG A 166 1.36 20.21 4.05
C ARG A 166 2.26 19.74 5.19
N TYR A 167 1.67 19.24 6.28
CA TYR A 167 2.43 18.68 7.40
C TYR A 167 3.17 17.38 7.02
N LEU A 168 2.54 16.51 6.24
CA LEU A 168 3.18 15.29 5.73
C LEU A 168 4.24 15.56 4.66
N ALA A 169 4.12 16.66 3.91
CA ALA A 169 5.12 17.10 2.93
C ALA A 169 6.33 17.84 3.54
N GLN A 170 6.45 17.92 4.87
CA GLN A 170 7.65 18.45 5.50
C GLN A 170 8.72 17.36 5.63
N ALA A 171 9.98 17.72 5.43
CA ALA A 171 11.09 16.81 5.72
C ALA A 171 11.02 16.31 7.17
N ILE A 172 11.44 15.08 7.40
CA ILE A 172 11.54 14.46 8.71
C ILE A 172 13.02 14.47 9.09
N GLU A 173 13.43 15.42 9.91
CA GLU A 173 14.79 15.47 10.42
C GLU A 173 14.95 14.47 11.59
N PRO A 174 15.77 13.41 11.43
CA PRO A 174 16.00 12.48 12.53
C PRO A 174 16.92 13.16 13.56
N PRO A 175 16.76 12.84 14.86
CA PRO A 175 17.79 13.15 15.84
C PRO A 175 19.17 12.69 15.36
N PRO A 176 20.26 13.41 15.64
CA PRO A 176 21.61 13.03 15.20
C PRO A 176 21.99 11.58 15.58
N THR A 177 21.50 11.09 16.71
CA THR A 177 21.71 9.72 17.19
C THR A 177 21.05 8.64 16.31
N LEU A 178 20.09 9.02 15.47
CA LEU A 178 19.31 8.13 14.60
C LEU A 178 19.59 8.34 13.11
N MET A 179 20.42 9.33 12.72
CA MET A 179 20.80 9.56 11.32
C MET A 179 21.39 8.30 10.69
N GLY A 180 22.45 7.72 11.29
CA GLY A 180 23.08 6.50 10.76
C GLY A 180 22.16 5.28 10.79
N LEU A 181 21.16 5.25 11.66
CA LEU A 181 20.17 4.18 11.72
C LEU A 181 19.19 4.25 10.54
N ARG A 182 18.78 5.45 10.12
CA ARG A 182 17.95 5.65 8.93
C ARG A 182 18.66 5.22 7.66
N GLU A 183 19.90 5.66 7.47
CA GLU A 183 20.70 5.31 6.29
C GLU A 183 20.86 3.80 6.18
N ARG A 184 21.18 3.16 7.31
CA ARG A 184 21.26 1.69 7.39
C ARG A 184 19.95 1.02 7.05
N PHE A 185 18.84 1.48 7.62
CA PHE A 185 17.52 0.94 7.33
C PHE A 185 17.19 1.01 5.83
N LEU A 186 17.40 2.15 5.18
CA LEU A 186 17.16 2.29 3.74
C LEU A 186 18.09 1.39 2.92
N MET A 187 19.36 1.28 3.29
CA MET A 187 20.32 0.38 2.65
C MET A 187 19.87 -1.09 2.75
N GLU A 188 19.47 -1.54 3.94
CA GLU A 188 19.00 -2.91 4.17
C GLU A 188 17.69 -3.20 3.43
N VAL A 189 16.77 -2.23 3.36
CA VAL A 189 15.53 -2.36 2.57
C VAL A 189 15.85 -2.49 1.08
N ARG A 190 16.76 -1.67 0.52
CA ARG A 190 17.23 -1.83 -0.87
C ARG A 190 17.90 -3.18 -1.13
N GLY A 191 18.54 -3.76 -0.12
CA GLY A 191 19.16 -5.07 -0.22
C GLY A 191 18.17 -6.24 -0.36
N ILE A 192 16.88 -6.01 -0.08
CA ILE A 192 15.85 -7.06 -0.20
C ILE A 192 15.30 -7.07 -1.63
N PRO A 193 15.23 -8.25 -2.30
CA PRO A 193 14.68 -8.36 -3.64
C PRO A 193 13.31 -7.71 -3.77
N SER A 194 13.13 -6.85 -4.77
CA SER A 194 11.91 -6.08 -5.08
C SER A 194 11.56 -4.94 -4.11
N PHE A 195 12.36 -4.64 -3.08
CA PHE A 195 12.03 -3.57 -2.12
C PHE A 195 12.61 -2.19 -2.47
N ASP A 196 13.26 -2.03 -3.64
CA ASP A 196 13.77 -0.75 -4.12
C ASP A 196 12.70 0.34 -4.12
N TYR A 197 11.50 0.02 -4.62
CA TYR A 197 10.34 0.90 -4.60
C TYR A 197 10.07 1.44 -3.18
N TRP A 198 10.12 0.59 -2.17
CA TRP A 198 9.83 0.99 -0.80
C TRP A 198 10.94 1.85 -0.21
N ALA A 199 12.20 1.54 -0.49
CA ALA A 199 13.31 2.38 -0.04
C ALA A 199 13.22 3.79 -0.63
N ASP A 200 12.92 3.89 -1.92
CA ASP A 200 12.78 5.19 -2.61
C ASP A 200 11.54 5.94 -2.12
N TRP A 201 10.42 5.23 -1.99
CA TRP A 201 9.18 5.81 -1.46
C TRP A 201 9.36 6.35 -0.02
N LEU A 202 10.06 5.62 0.84
CA LEU A 202 10.37 6.03 2.21
C LEU A 202 11.34 7.20 2.23
N GLN A 203 12.38 7.18 1.38
CA GLN A 203 13.32 8.27 1.24
C GLN A 203 12.59 9.57 0.84
N ASP A 204 11.70 9.51 -0.15
CA ASP A 204 10.90 10.67 -0.56
C ASP A 204 10.04 11.23 0.59
N ARG A 205 9.50 10.37 1.48
CA ARG A 205 8.78 10.83 2.69
C ARG A 205 9.71 11.52 3.68
N TYR A 206 10.91 10.97 3.89
CA TYR A 206 11.89 11.57 4.79
C TYR A 206 12.38 12.93 4.27
N ASP A 207 12.52 13.06 2.96
CA ASP A 207 12.95 14.29 2.30
C ASP A 207 11.82 15.33 2.13
N GLY A 208 10.58 14.98 2.50
CA GLY A 208 9.42 15.87 2.37
C GLY A 208 9.01 16.10 0.92
N ARG A 209 9.32 15.17 0.00
CA ARG A 209 8.95 15.35 -1.41
C ARG A 209 7.44 15.22 -1.60
N PRO A 210 6.78 16.14 -2.30
CA PRO A 210 5.36 16.01 -2.59
C PRO A 210 5.10 14.78 -3.47
N GLN A 211 3.92 14.17 -3.30
CA GLN A 211 3.47 13.05 -4.12
C GLN A 211 2.43 13.51 -5.14
N ASP A 212 2.46 12.94 -6.35
CA ASP A 212 1.39 13.12 -7.32
C ASP A 212 0.13 12.36 -6.84
N PRO A 213 -0.99 13.06 -6.57
CA PRO A 213 -2.23 12.43 -6.11
C PRO A 213 -2.70 11.26 -6.98
N LYS A 214 -2.49 11.32 -8.31
CA LYS A 214 -2.89 10.25 -9.24
C LYS A 214 -2.07 8.97 -9.04
N ILE A 215 -0.79 9.12 -8.69
CA ILE A 215 0.09 7.98 -8.39
C ILE A 215 -0.26 7.40 -7.02
N ILE A 216 -0.59 8.25 -6.03
CA ILE A 216 -1.03 7.78 -4.71
C ILE A 216 -2.27 6.89 -4.87
N GLU A 217 -3.30 7.37 -5.58
CA GLU A 217 -4.56 6.62 -5.76
C GLU A 217 -4.32 5.23 -6.36
N LYS A 218 -3.57 5.14 -7.46
CA LYS A 218 -3.23 3.88 -8.13
C LYS A 218 -2.37 2.93 -7.30
N THR A 219 -1.52 3.47 -6.42
CA THR A 219 -0.65 2.65 -5.57
C THR A 219 -1.33 2.22 -4.28
N LEU A 220 -2.38 2.92 -3.83
CA LEU A 220 -3.19 2.51 -2.69
C LEU A 220 -4.21 1.43 -3.07
N VAL A 221 -4.95 1.63 -4.15
CA VAL A 221 -5.98 0.70 -4.64
C VAL A 221 -5.36 -0.22 -5.69
N LEU A 222 -5.02 -1.43 -5.25
CA LEU A 222 -4.47 -2.45 -6.14
C LEU A 222 -5.62 -3.20 -6.81
N PRO A 223 -5.51 -3.52 -8.13
CA PRO A 223 -6.43 -4.48 -8.75
C PRO A 223 -6.43 -5.80 -7.97
N GLU A 224 -7.58 -6.47 -7.88
CA GLU A 224 -7.74 -7.70 -7.10
C GLU A 224 -6.72 -8.78 -7.50
N GLU A 225 -6.43 -8.88 -8.80
CA GLU A 225 -5.46 -9.83 -9.34
C GLU A 225 -4.03 -9.53 -8.91
N ILE A 226 -3.71 -8.27 -8.59
CA ILE A 226 -2.42 -7.85 -8.04
C ILE A 226 -2.42 -8.02 -6.53
N ALA A 227 -3.49 -7.61 -5.84
CA ALA A 227 -3.62 -7.70 -4.40
C ALA A 227 -3.53 -9.14 -3.87
N ALA A 228 -3.96 -10.12 -4.67
CA ALA A 228 -3.89 -11.54 -4.35
C ALA A 228 -2.49 -12.16 -4.52
N GLN A 229 -1.51 -11.44 -5.08
CA GLN A 229 -0.16 -11.96 -5.32
C GLN A 229 0.74 -11.81 -4.10
N ASP A 230 1.93 -12.43 -4.18
CA ASP A 230 2.95 -12.30 -3.14
C ASP A 230 3.56 -10.89 -3.10
N PRO A 231 4.18 -10.49 -1.96
CA PRO A 231 4.78 -9.17 -1.79
C PRO A 231 5.73 -8.74 -2.91
N ARG A 232 6.51 -9.67 -3.48
CA ARG A 232 7.49 -9.31 -4.53
C ARG A 232 6.81 -8.94 -5.83
N ALA A 233 5.72 -9.63 -6.17
CA ALA A 233 4.94 -9.30 -7.35
C ALA A 233 4.20 -7.96 -7.21
N ILE A 234 3.62 -7.71 -6.03
CA ILE A 234 3.01 -6.40 -5.72
C ILE A 234 4.07 -5.29 -5.80
N ASN A 235 5.24 -5.49 -5.22
CA ASN A 235 6.30 -4.47 -5.24
C ASN A 235 6.78 -4.15 -6.66
N ARG A 236 6.94 -5.16 -7.53
CA ARG A 236 7.24 -4.95 -8.95
C ARG A 236 6.15 -4.12 -9.63
N TYR A 237 4.88 -4.45 -9.38
CA TYR A 237 3.76 -3.68 -9.89
C TYR A 237 3.80 -2.21 -9.43
N LEU A 238 4.10 -1.96 -8.16
CA LEU A 238 4.24 -0.61 -7.59
C LEU A 238 5.43 0.16 -8.20
N ALA A 239 6.56 -0.51 -8.41
CA ALA A 239 7.73 0.08 -9.05
C ALA A 239 7.41 0.54 -10.49
N GLU A 240 6.78 -0.32 -11.29
CA GLU A 240 6.37 -0.02 -12.67
C GLU A 240 5.33 1.11 -12.76
N LEU A 241 4.48 1.26 -11.74
CA LEU A 241 3.57 2.40 -11.63
C LEU A 241 4.31 3.70 -11.34
N ALA A 242 5.31 3.67 -10.47
CA ALA A 242 6.08 4.85 -10.07
C ALA A 242 7.02 5.35 -11.17
N THR A 243 7.55 4.46 -12.01
CA THR A 243 8.39 4.82 -13.17
C THR A 243 7.58 5.28 -14.39
N GLY A 244 6.26 5.14 -14.36
CA GLY A 244 5.37 5.48 -15.48
C GLY A 244 5.32 4.43 -16.59
N GLU A 245 6.04 3.31 -16.46
CA GLU A 245 6.08 2.23 -17.46
C GLU A 245 4.71 1.56 -17.64
N LYS A 246 3.88 1.56 -16.59
CA LYS A 246 2.51 1.02 -16.60
C LYS A 246 1.40 1.99 -17.03
N GLU A 247 1.71 3.24 -17.42
CA GLU A 247 0.68 4.12 -17.99
C GLU A 247 0.09 3.62 -19.32
N ARG A 248 0.70 2.59 -19.92
CA ARG A 248 0.08 1.78 -20.96
C ARG A 248 -1.10 1.00 -20.35
N LYS A 249 -2.27 1.65 -20.31
CA LYS A 249 -3.56 0.99 -20.02
C LYS A 249 -3.61 -0.35 -20.76
N ILE A 250 -4.06 -1.41 -20.11
CA ILE A 250 -4.35 -2.67 -20.78
C ILE A 250 -5.49 -2.37 -21.75
N LYS A 251 -5.15 -2.14 -23.02
CA LYS A 251 -6.10 -1.89 -24.10
C LYS A 251 -6.50 -3.22 -24.73
N ARG A 252 -6.81 -4.22 -23.89
CA ARG A 252 -7.23 -5.54 -24.33
C ARG A 252 -8.49 -5.95 -23.60
N VAL A 253 -9.48 -6.45 -24.32
CA VAL A 253 -10.73 -6.96 -23.77
C VAL A 253 -11.01 -8.35 -24.34
N ARG A 254 -11.75 -9.19 -23.59
CA ARG A 254 -12.21 -10.49 -24.08
C ARG A 254 -13.69 -10.38 -24.42
N ALA A 255 -14.06 -10.69 -25.66
CA ALA A 255 -15.44 -10.74 -26.12
C ALA A 255 -15.80 -12.21 -26.39
N ILE A 256 -16.81 -12.72 -25.70
CA ILE A 256 -17.22 -14.14 -25.78
C ILE A 256 -18.55 -14.21 -26.53
N PHE A 257 -18.58 -14.98 -27.63
CA PHE A 257 -19.79 -15.18 -28.43
C PHE A 257 -20.51 -16.45 -27.96
N ILE A 258 -21.72 -16.27 -27.43
CA ILE A 258 -22.57 -17.34 -26.90
C ILE A 258 -23.84 -17.44 -27.75
N GLY A 259 -24.20 -18.66 -28.11
CA GLY A 259 -25.39 -18.95 -28.91
C GLY A 259 -25.38 -20.41 -29.35
N ASN A 260 -26.53 -20.91 -29.80
CA ASN A 260 -26.65 -22.28 -30.30
C ASN A 260 -25.71 -22.53 -31.50
N GLY A 261 -25.49 -23.80 -31.85
CA GLY A 261 -24.90 -24.15 -33.14
C GLY A 261 -25.67 -23.46 -34.28
N GLU A 262 -24.97 -23.06 -35.34
CA GLU A 262 -25.57 -22.43 -36.53
C GLU A 262 -26.26 -21.06 -36.28
N ALA A 263 -26.07 -20.45 -35.10
CA ALA A 263 -26.65 -19.13 -34.78
C ALA A 263 -25.96 -17.94 -35.50
N GLY A 264 -25.00 -18.20 -36.39
CA GLY A 264 -24.26 -17.16 -37.13
C GLY A 264 -23.15 -16.45 -36.35
N LYS A 265 -22.64 -17.04 -35.26
CA LYS A 265 -21.54 -16.46 -34.44
C LYS A 265 -20.27 -16.24 -35.25
N THR A 266 -19.86 -17.27 -35.99
CA THR A 266 -18.67 -17.25 -36.84
C THR A 266 -18.83 -16.24 -37.98
N SER A 267 -20.01 -16.20 -38.62
CA SER A 267 -20.33 -15.22 -39.66
C SER A 267 -20.30 -13.78 -39.13
N LEU A 268 -20.75 -13.54 -37.89
CA LEU A 268 -20.68 -12.22 -37.26
C LEU A 268 -19.23 -11.81 -36.95
N ILE A 269 -18.38 -12.72 -36.49
CA ILE A 269 -16.96 -12.46 -36.23
C ILE A 269 -16.23 -12.13 -37.54
N GLN A 270 -16.48 -12.89 -38.60
CA GLN A 270 -15.94 -12.64 -39.94
C GLN A 270 -16.35 -11.26 -40.46
N ALA A 271 -17.65 -10.93 -40.36
CA ALA A 271 -18.17 -9.62 -40.76
C ALA A 271 -17.52 -8.46 -39.97
N LEU A 272 -17.28 -8.64 -38.67
CA LEU A 272 -16.59 -7.64 -37.84
C LEU A 272 -15.13 -7.47 -38.25
N ASN A 273 -14.44 -8.54 -38.64
CA ASN A 273 -13.08 -8.49 -39.16
C ASN A 273 -12.97 -7.97 -40.60
N GLY A 274 -14.10 -7.72 -41.28
CA GLY A 274 -14.13 -7.35 -42.69
C GLY A 274 -13.74 -8.50 -43.62
N GLU A 275 -13.86 -9.74 -43.15
CA GLU A 275 -13.68 -10.96 -43.93
C GLU A 275 -14.93 -11.23 -44.77
N ASP A 276 -14.75 -11.87 -45.93
CA ASP A 276 -15.87 -12.28 -46.78
C ASP A 276 -16.68 -13.36 -46.06
N VAL A 277 -17.94 -13.05 -45.75
CA VAL A 277 -18.88 -14.02 -45.18
C VAL A 277 -19.32 -14.96 -46.31
N ALA A 278 -18.88 -16.21 -46.25
CA ALA A 278 -19.23 -17.20 -47.26
C ALA A 278 -20.76 -17.39 -47.33
N GLU A 279 -21.33 -17.39 -48.55
CA GLU A 279 -22.74 -17.78 -48.78
C GLU A 279 -22.89 -19.29 -48.57
N GLY A 280 -23.38 -19.68 -47.40
CA GLY A 280 -23.60 -21.07 -47.01
C GLY A 280 -23.54 -21.22 -45.48
N ASP A 281 -23.85 -22.42 -44.98
CA ASP A 281 -23.62 -22.75 -43.58
C ASP A 281 -22.12 -23.01 -43.39
N PRO A 282 -21.36 -22.12 -42.70
CA PRO A 282 -19.97 -22.40 -42.42
C PRO A 282 -19.89 -23.68 -41.59
N ASP A 283 -18.94 -24.57 -41.92
CA ASP A 283 -18.71 -25.78 -41.14
C ASP A 283 -18.63 -25.42 -39.65
N MET A 284 -19.45 -26.09 -38.83
CA MET A 284 -19.56 -25.81 -37.39
C MET A 284 -18.17 -25.65 -36.76
N THR A 285 -17.90 -24.49 -36.14
CA THR A 285 -16.65 -24.24 -35.42
C THR A 285 -16.40 -25.38 -34.45
N CYS A 286 -15.29 -26.10 -34.63
CA CYS A 286 -14.91 -27.20 -33.76
C CYS A 286 -14.07 -26.66 -32.60
N GLY A 287 -14.60 -26.73 -31.37
CA GLY A 287 -13.89 -26.27 -30.17
C GLY A 287 -14.02 -24.77 -29.93
N ILE A 288 -12.88 -24.08 -29.79
CA ILE A 288 -12.81 -22.63 -29.52
C ILE A 288 -11.94 -21.99 -30.59
N ASP A 289 -12.47 -21.00 -31.29
CA ASP A 289 -11.68 -20.13 -32.16
C ASP A 289 -11.45 -18.78 -31.48
N ILE A 290 -10.20 -18.27 -31.54
CA ILE A 290 -9.81 -17.00 -30.92
C ILE A 290 -9.21 -16.09 -31.97
N SER A 291 -9.88 -14.98 -32.26
CA SER A 291 -9.39 -13.95 -33.18
C SER A 291 -9.21 -12.61 -32.49
N GLU A 292 -8.36 -11.75 -33.05
CA GLU A 292 -8.14 -10.39 -32.57
C GLU A 292 -8.88 -9.38 -33.45
N TRP A 293 -9.65 -8.49 -32.82
CA TRP A 293 -10.37 -7.42 -33.49
C TRP A 293 -9.97 -6.06 -32.94
N PRO A 294 -9.36 -5.17 -33.75
CA PRO A 294 -9.07 -3.81 -33.32
C PRO A 294 -10.37 -2.99 -33.23
N VAL A 295 -10.61 -2.38 -32.07
CA VAL A 295 -11.81 -1.56 -31.82
C VAL A 295 -11.61 -0.15 -32.38
N GLY A 296 -11.76 -0.02 -33.70
CA GLY A 296 -11.51 1.21 -34.44
C GLY A 296 -10.13 1.81 -34.13
N ASP A 297 -10.04 3.14 -34.08
CA ASP A 297 -8.78 3.86 -33.81
C ASP A 297 -8.49 4.06 -32.30
N SER A 298 -9.20 3.38 -31.41
CA SER A 298 -9.05 3.54 -29.96
C SER A 298 -7.73 2.94 -29.41
N GLY A 299 -7.07 2.12 -30.22
CA GLY A 299 -5.92 1.29 -29.85
C GLY A 299 -6.28 0.15 -28.90
N LEU A 300 -7.58 -0.19 -28.77
CA LEU A 300 -8.09 -1.32 -27.99
C LEU A 300 -8.24 -2.55 -28.87
N THR A 301 -7.76 -3.69 -28.38
CA THR A 301 -7.84 -4.99 -29.05
C THR A 301 -8.84 -5.88 -28.32
N ALA A 302 -9.91 -6.29 -28.99
CA ALA A 302 -10.79 -7.33 -28.49
C ALA A 302 -10.27 -8.70 -28.93
N HIS A 303 -10.18 -9.65 -28.00
CA HIS A 303 -10.02 -11.06 -28.32
C HIS A 303 -11.41 -11.69 -28.40
N PHE A 304 -11.86 -12.01 -29.60
CA PHE A 304 -13.12 -12.70 -29.87
C PHE A 304 -12.94 -14.19 -29.60
N TRP A 305 -13.83 -14.76 -28.80
CA TRP A 305 -13.87 -16.19 -28.50
C TRP A 305 -15.15 -16.76 -29.10
N ASP A 306 -15.03 -17.51 -30.19
CA ASP A 306 -16.12 -18.27 -30.80
C ASP A 306 -16.13 -19.68 -30.23
N PHE A 307 -17.21 -20.01 -29.51
CA PHE A 307 -17.42 -21.37 -29.02
C PHE A 307 -18.26 -22.16 -30.02
N GLY A 308 -17.71 -23.27 -30.48
CA GLY A 308 -18.41 -24.26 -31.27
C GLY A 308 -19.72 -24.71 -30.62
N GLY A 309 -20.73 -25.02 -31.41
CA GLY A 309 -22.06 -25.46 -30.94
C GLY A 309 -22.09 -26.80 -30.17
N GLN A 310 -20.94 -27.35 -29.80
CA GLN A 310 -20.85 -28.58 -29.02
C GLN A 310 -21.10 -28.28 -27.54
N VAL A 311 -22.00 -29.06 -26.93
CA VAL A 311 -22.59 -28.89 -25.59
C VAL A 311 -21.56 -28.96 -24.41
N ILE A 312 -20.26 -29.09 -24.67
CA ILE A 312 -19.21 -29.33 -23.67
C ILE A 312 -18.38 -28.06 -23.39
N ALA A 313 -19.02 -26.90 -23.27
CA ALA A 313 -18.40 -25.71 -22.66
C ALA A 313 -19.24 -25.12 -21.52
N HIS A 314 -20.36 -25.74 -21.14
CA HIS A 314 -21.22 -25.22 -20.08
C HIS A 314 -20.74 -25.53 -18.64
N ALA A 315 -19.68 -26.32 -18.44
CA ALA A 315 -19.33 -26.86 -17.12
C ALA A 315 -17.97 -26.41 -16.55
N THR A 316 -17.17 -25.59 -17.26
CA THR A 316 -15.81 -25.20 -16.80
C THR A 316 -15.45 -23.72 -17.03
N HIS A 317 -16.45 -22.84 -17.18
CA HIS A 317 -16.25 -21.39 -17.29
C HIS A 317 -16.52 -20.67 -15.97
#